data_AF-A0A3S0PNJ2-F1
#
_entry.id   AF-A0A3S0PNJ2-F1
#
_cell.length_a   1.000
_cell.length_b   1.000
_cell.length_c   1.000
_cell.angle_alpha   90.00
_cell.angle_beta   90.00
_cell.angle_gamma   90.00
#
_symmetry.space_group_name_H-M   'P 1'
#
loop_
_entity.id
_entity.type
_entity.pdbx_description
1 polymer ?
#
loop_
_entity_poly.entity_id
_entity_poly.type
_entity_poly.pdbx_seq_one_letter_code
_entity_poly.pdbx_strand_id
1 'polypeptide(L)'
;MEERISNLPQGAEIIPFLNGGLFEPNKEDYYKSDGKGNNQNDFGITNNWFLKFFEELEKYNFTIDENSVTEIEVSVDPEMLGRIFENLLAEIDPDSGETARKATGSFYTPREIVDYMATESLIQYIHNKTTIGTEKIRPVFRTIENEKFKLSANEIEQILDALDQVKILDPACGSGAFLWVYYKKLCKHFKSWIQKPNGGKKTSNKNK
;
A
#
# COMPACT_ATOMS: atom_id res chain seq x y z
N MET A 1 -21.95 -15.92 12.47
CA MET A 1 -20.69 -15.39 12.99
C MET A 1 -20.13 -16.52 13.82
N GLU A 2 -19.04 -17.15 13.38
CA GLU A 2 -18.43 -18.23 14.17
C GLU A 2 -18.09 -17.67 15.56
N GLU A 3 -18.44 -18.43 16.59
CA GLU A 3 -18.18 -18.06 17.98
C GLU A 3 -16.66 -17.94 18.17
N ARG A 4 -16.22 -16.84 18.78
CA ARG A 4 -14.79 -16.66 19.06
C ARG A 4 -14.30 -17.81 19.94
N ILE A 5 -13.07 -18.27 19.69
CA ILE A 5 -12.43 -19.34 20.45
C ILE A 5 -12.45 -18.96 21.95
N SER A 6 -12.83 -19.90 22.81
CA SER A 6 -12.76 -19.71 24.26
C SER A 6 -11.30 -19.69 24.72
N ASN A 7 -10.98 -18.85 25.71
CA ASN A 7 -9.63 -18.61 26.27
C ASN A 7 -8.75 -17.57 25.55
N LEU A 8 -9.34 -16.55 24.91
CA LEU A 8 -8.56 -15.40 24.46
C LEU A 8 -8.14 -14.50 25.65
N PRO A 9 -7.01 -13.78 25.55
CA PRO A 9 -6.59 -12.79 26.55
C PRO A 9 -7.66 -11.70 26.76
N GLN A 10 -7.69 -11.13 27.96
CA GLN A 10 -8.53 -9.96 28.25
C GLN A 10 -8.18 -8.80 27.31
N GLY A 11 -9.20 -8.14 26.75
CA GLY A 11 -9.03 -7.09 25.73
C GLY A 11 -9.14 -7.61 24.29
N ALA A 12 -9.15 -8.92 24.07
CA ALA A 12 -9.37 -9.45 22.72
C ALA A 12 -10.78 -9.15 22.18
N GLU A 13 -11.75 -8.92 23.06
CA GLU A 13 -13.15 -8.61 22.73
C GLU A 13 -13.32 -7.33 21.89
N ILE A 14 -12.42 -6.35 22.03
CA ILE A 14 -12.46 -5.09 21.27
C ILE A 14 -11.75 -5.16 19.91
N ILE A 15 -10.96 -6.21 19.66
CA ILE A 15 -10.23 -6.38 18.41
C ILE A 15 -11.22 -6.79 17.31
N PRO A 16 -11.35 -6.04 16.20
CA PRO A 16 -12.28 -6.39 15.13
C PRO A 16 -11.82 -7.67 14.42
N PHE A 17 -12.76 -8.32 13.71
CA PHE A 17 -12.38 -9.40 12.80
C PHE A 17 -11.52 -8.83 11.66
N LEU A 18 -10.29 -9.33 11.53
CA LEU A 18 -9.37 -9.00 10.45
C LEU A 18 -9.31 -10.21 9.51
N ASN A 19 -9.71 -9.99 8.26
CA ASN A 19 -9.72 -11.05 7.23
C ASN A 19 -8.49 -10.96 6.33
N GLY A 20 -8.29 -11.99 5.51
CA GLY A 20 -7.33 -12.02 4.41
C GLY A 20 -6.03 -12.71 4.78
N GLY A 21 -5.24 -13.01 3.74
CA GLY A 21 -4.06 -13.87 3.82
C GLY A 21 -2.96 -13.45 4.80
N LEU A 22 -3.00 -12.21 5.34
CA LEU A 22 -2.06 -11.77 6.39
C LEU A 22 -2.38 -12.38 7.77
N PHE A 23 -3.66 -12.59 8.07
CA PHE A 23 -4.11 -13.13 9.36
C PHE A 23 -4.61 -14.57 9.25
N GLU A 24 -4.56 -15.15 8.05
CA GLU A 24 -4.81 -16.57 7.82
C GLU A 24 -3.56 -17.37 8.23
N PRO A 25 -3.69 -18.36 9.10
CA PRO A 25 -2.54 -19.12 9.58
C PRO A 25 -1.96 -19.99 8.46
N ASN A 26 -0.66 -19.85 8.22
CA ASN A 26 0.11 -20.71 7.33
C ASN A 26 0.76 -21.85 8.11
N LYS A 27 1.04 -22.95 7.42
CA LYS A 27 1.73 -24.12 8.03
C LYS A 27 3.11 -23.76 8.58
N GLU A 28 3.74 -22.72 8.05
CA GLU A 28 5.07 -22.25 8.45
C GLU A 28 5.06 -21.33 9.67
N ASP A 29 3.89 -20.81 10.07
CA ASP A 29 3.75 -19.92 11.23
C ASP A 29 3.89 -20.68 12.57
N TYR A 30 3.72 -22.00 12.52
CA TYR A 30 3.82 -22.87 13.69
C TYR A 30 5.27 -23.29 13.93
N TYR A 31 5.67 -23.33 15.20
CA TYR A 31 6.94 -23.94 15.58
C TYR A 31 7.01 -25.40 15.10
N LYS A 32 8.11 -25.77 14.45
CA LYS A 32 8.37 -27.16 14.08
C LYS A 32 8.54 -27.97 15.37
N SER A 33 7.64 -28.93 15.58
CA SER A 33 7.72 -29.85 16.70
C SER A 33 8.79 -30.91 16.45
N ASP A 34 9.59 -31.21 17.46
CA ASP A 34 10.57 -32.31 17.44
C ASP A 34 9.95 -33.71 17.56
N GLY A 35 8.62 -33.83 17.52
CA GLY A 35 7.89 -35.07 17.74
C GLY A 35 7.82 -35.52 19.20
N LYS A 36 8.46 -34.77 20.12
CA LYS A 36 8.42 -34.97 21.59
C LYS A 36 7.62 -33.88 22.30
N GLY A 37 6.96 -33.01 21.54
CA GLY A 37 6.16 -31.90 22.07
C GLY A 37 6.98 -30.65 22.40
N ASN A 38 8.28 -30.62 22.07
CA ASN A 38 9.10 -29.43 22.22
C ASN A 38 9.17 -28.67 20.90
N ASN A 39 9.14 -27.35 20.99
CA ASN A 39 9.41 -26.48 19.85
C ASN A 39 10.92 -26.56 19.55
N GLN A 40 11.30 -26.91 18.32
CA GLN A 40 12.71 -27.04 17.94
C GLN A 40 13.50 -25.73 18.04
N ASN A 41 12.81 -24.59 17.99
CA ASN A 41 13.41 -23.26 17.95
C ASN A 41 12.99 -22.46 19.19
N ASP A 42 13.59 -22.76 20.34
CA ASP A 42 13.59 -21.82 21.46
C ASP A 42 14.66 -20.76 21.18
N PHE A 43 14.23 -19.56 20.80
CA PHE A 43 15.13 -18.44 20.50
C PHE A 43 15.78 -17.86 21.77
N GLY A 44 15.39 -18.30 22.97
CA GLY A 44 15.95 -17.81 24.23
C GLY A 44 15.61 -16.35 24.56
N ILE A 45 14.68 -15.75 23.81
CA ILE A 45 14.25 -14.37 24.01
C ILE A 45 13.10 -14.36 25.01
N THR A 46 13.32 -13.73 26.16
CA THR A 46 12.29 -13.63 27.20
C THR A 46 11.14 -12.71 26.79
N ASN A 47 9.91 -13.00 27.25
CA ASN A 47 8.74 -12.14 27.02
C ASN A 47 8.96 -10.69 27.47
N ASN A 48 9.75 -10.48 28.54
CA ASN A 48 10.06 -9.14 29.05
C ASN A 48 10.83 -8.28 28.03
N TRP A 49 11.61 -8.89 27.15
CA TRP A 49 12.27 -8.17 26.06
C TRP A 49 11.25 -7.64 25.06
N PHE A 50 10.27 -8.47 24.66
CA PHE A 50 9.20 -8.07 23.74
C PHE A 50 8.31 -6.98 24.33
N LEU A 51 7.96 -7.07 25.62
CA LEU A 51 7.17 -6.02 26.29
C LEU A 51 7.88 -4.67 26.22
N LYS A 52 9.17 -4.62 26.56
CA LYS A 52 9.98 -3.39 26.44
C LYS A 52 10.06 -2.90 25.00
N PHE A 53 10.21 -3.81 24.04
CA PHE A 53 10.26 -3.45 22.63
C PHE A 53 8.93 -2.84 22.16
N PHE A 54 7.79 -3.42 22.52
CA PHE A 54 6.48 -2.87 22.18
C PHE A 54 6.22 -1.53 22.89
N GLU A 55 6.62 -1.38 24.15
CA GLU A 55 6.58 -0.09 24.86
C GLU A 55 7.38 1.00 24.14
N GLU A 56 8.51 0.66 23.49
CA GLU A 56 9.24 1.61 22.64
C GLU A 56 8.48 1.93 21.35
N LEU A 57 7.88 0.94 20.68
CA LEU A 57 7.11 1.16 19.45
C LEU A 57 5.84 2.00 19.70
N GLU A 58 5.20 1.82 20.85
CA GLU A 58 3.99 2.57 21.24
C GLU A 58 4.23 4.07 21.48
N LYS A 59 5.50 4.49 21.58
CA LYS A 59 5.85 5.93 21.62
C LYS A 59 5.64 6.60 20.26
N TYR A 60 5.53 5.81 19.18
CA TYR A 60 5.41 6.30 17.82
C TYR A 60 4.00 6.11 17.25
N ASN A 61 3.59 7.06 16.42
CA ASN A 61 2.34 7.01 15.68
C ASN A 61 2.57 6.37 14.31
N PHE A 62 2.09 5.14 14.10
CA PHE A 62 2.17 4.52 12.77
C PHE A 62 1.11 5.12 11.84
N THR A 63 1.54 5.61 10.68
CA THR A 63 0.67 6.24 9.68
C THR A 63 0.83 5.61 8.31
N ILE A 64 -0.26 5.61 7.54
CA ILE A 64 -0.26 5.25 6.11
C ILE A 64 -0.11 6.49 5.21
N ASP A 65 -0.13 7.69 5.80
CA ASP A 65 0.02 8.95 5.08
C ASP A 65 1.46 9.45 5.14
N GLU A 66 2.14 9.34 3.99
CA GLU A 66 3.49 9.86 3.75
C GLU A 66 3.55 11.40 3.64
N ASN A 67 2.43 12.13 3.77
CA ASN A 67 2.38 13.60 3.64
C ASN A 67 2.22 14.35 4.97
N SER A 68 2.27 13.67 6.11
CA SER A 68 2.12 14.33 7.41
C SER A 68 3.40 15.05 7.84
N VAL A 69 3.76 16.10 7.10
CA VAL A 69 4.86 17.04 7.42
C VAL A 69 4.39 18.05 8.48
N THR A 70 3.13 18.00 8.93
CA THR A 70 2.59 18.90 9.95
C THR A 70 2.39 18.23 11.32
N GLU A 71 2.49 16.90 11.41
CA GLU A 71 2.64 16.15 12.67
C GLU A 71 4.04 15.49 12.73
N ILE A 72 5.07 16.27 12.39
CA ILE A 72 6.47 15.98 12.70
C ILE A 72 6.58 16.07 14.22
N GLU A 73 6.74 14.99 14.97
CA GLU A 73 8.07 14.51 15.35
C GLU A 73 8.12 13.00 15.64
N VAL A 74 6.99 12.27 15.60
CA VAL A 74 6.94 10.88 16.11
C VAL A 74 6.09 9.92 15.26
N SER A 75 5.91 10.20 13.97
CA SER A 75 5.14 9.31 13.09
C SER A 75 6.04 8.39 12.27
N VAL A 76 5.72 7.09 12.22
CA VAL A 76 6.41 6.08 11.39
C VAL A 76 5.56 5.78 10.16
N ASP A 77 6.11 6.05 8.99
CA ASP A 77 5.47 5.82 7.70
C ASP A 77 6.11 4.65 6.91
N PRO A 78 5.50 4.20 5.80
CA PRO A 78 6.08 3.13 4.98
C PRO A 78 7.45 3.45 4.39
N GLU A 79 7.79 4.74 4.19
CA GLU A 79 9.10 5.14 3.66
C GLU A 79 10.21 4.87 4.70
N MET A 80 9.97 5.19 5.97
CA MET A 80 10.90 4.91 7.06
C MET A 80 11.16 3.41 7.19
N LEU A 81 10.12 2.58 7.08
CA LEU A 81 10.26 1.12 7.09
C LEU A 81 11.09 0.61 5.90
N GLY A 82 10.89 1.20 4.71
CA GLY A 82 11.72 0.92 3.53
C GLY A 82 13.20 1.22 3.77
N ARG A 83 13.51 2.38 4.36
CA ARG A 83 14.90 2.77 4.69
C ARG A 83 15.52 1.87 5.76
N ILE A 84 14.75 1.49 6.78
CA ILE A 84 15.22 0.54 7.81
C ILE A 84 15.56 -0.80 7.15
N PHE A 85 14.68 -1.31 6.29
CA PHE A 85 14.93 -2.56 5.57
C PHE A 85 16.17 -2.49 4.68
N GLU A 86 16.35 -1.38 3.94
CA GLU A 86 17.58 -1.16 3.14
C GLU A 86 18.84 -1.14 4.01
N ASN A 87 18.80 -0.48 5.17
CA ASN A 87 19.93 -0.39 6.07
C ASN A 87 20.28 -1.75 6.69
N LEU A 88 19.28 -2.56 7.05
CA LEU A 88 19.49 -3.93 7.54
C LEU A 88 20.14 -4.81 6.46
N LEU A 89 19.76 -4.65 5.19
CA LEU A 89 20.41 -5.36 4.06
C LEU A 89 21.77 -4.75 3.64
N ALA A 90 22.14 -3.58 4.19
CA ALA A 90 23.43 -2.97 3.95
C ALA A 90 24.50 -3.46 4.93
N GLU A 91 24.13 -4.21 5.98
CA GLU A 91 25.10 -4.90 6.84
C GLU A 91 25.92 -5.88 5.98
N ILE A 92 27.24 -5.73 6.08
CA ILE A 92 28.22 -6.37 5.21
C ILE A 92 28.29 -7.85 5.57
N ASP A 93 28.16 -8.74 4.58
CA ASP A 93 28.54 -10.13 4.72
C ASP A 93 30.07 -10.18 4.94
N PRO A 94 30.55 -10.61 6.13
CA PRO A 94 31.97 -10.53 6.48
C PRO A 94 32.88 -11.35 5.56
N ASP A 95 32.34 -12.35 4.87
CA ASP A 95 33.09 -13.32 4.07
C ASP A 95 33.21 -12.90 2.59
N SER A 96 32.20 -12.20 2.05
CA SER A 96 32.18 -11.78 0.64
C SER A 96 32.62 -10.34 0.38
N GLY A 97 32.56 -9.45 1.39
CA GLY A 97 32.87 -8.03 1.24
C GLY A 97 31.88 -7.26 0.35
N GLU A 98 30.84 -7.92 -0.15
CA GLU A 98 29.71 -7.31 -0.85
C GLU A 98 28.58 -7.05 0.15
N THR A 99 27.90 -5.91 0.03
CA THR A 99 26.68 -5.68 0.80
C THR A 99 25.56 -6.53 0.22
N ALA A 100 24.71 -7.15 1.07
CA ALA A 100 23.58 -7.95 0.59
C ALA A 100 22.70 -7.14 -0.39
N ARG A 101 22.61 -5.82 -0.18
CA ARG A 101 22.01 -4.83 -1.10
C ARG A 101 22.48 -4.91 -2.57
N LYS A 102 23.78 -5.06 -2.84
CA LYS A 102 24.30 -5.16 -4.21
C LYS A 102 23.99 -6.50 -4.84
N ALA A 103 24.03 -7.57 -4.04
CA ALA A 103 23.73 -8.91 -4.49
C ALA A 103 22.23 -9.11 -4.80
N THR A 104 21.34 -8.51 -3.99
CA THR A 104 19.88 -8.64 -4.17
C THR A 104 19.25 -7.57 -5.06
N GLY A 105 19.98 -6.49 -5.38
CA GLY A 105 19.44 -5.36 -6.15
C GLY A 105 18.35 -4.58 -5.41
N SER A 106 18.31 -4.68 -4.07
CA SER A 106 17.28 -4.04 -3.25
C SER A 106 17.52 -2.53 -3.10
N PHE A 107 17.04 -1.75 -4.07
CA PHE A 107 17.06 -0.29 -4.05
C PHE A 107 15.64 0.28 -4.10
N TYR A 108 15.31 1.10 -3.11
CA TYR A 108 14.05 1.82 -3.06
C TYR A 108 14.09 3.00 -4.05
N THR A 109 13.07 3.11 -4.89
CA THR A 109 12.96 4.21 -5.86
C THR A 109 12.50 5.48 -5.16
N PRO A 110 13.18 6.63 -5.33
CA PRO A 110 12.77 7.89 -4.71
C PRO A 110 11.32 8.25 -5.04
N ARG A 111 10.59 8.76 -4.05
CA ARG A 111 9.15 9.03 -4.14
C ARG A 111 8.76 9.92 -5.32
N GLU A 112 9.53 10.98 -5.58
CA GLU A 112 9.29 11.90 -6.69
C GLU A 112 9.35 11.18 -8.04
N ILE A 113 10.26 10.21 -8.17
CA ILE A 113 10.41 9.39 -9.39
C ILE A 113 9.21 8.44 -9.52
N VAL A 114 8.84 7.75 -8.44
CA VAL A 114 7.66 6.86 -8.45
C VAL A 114 6.39 7.63 -8.80
N ASP A 115 6.16 8.78 -8.17
CA ASP A 115 4.99 9.63 -8.42
C ASP A 115 4.92 10.12 -9.86
N TYR A 116 6.06 10.61 -10.38
CA TYR A 116 6.18 11.06 -11.76
C TYR A 116 5.88 9.92 -12.74
N MET A 117 6.58 8.78 -12.59
CA MET A 117 6.42 7.63 -13.48
C MET A 117 5.00 7.07 -13.46
N ALA A 118 4.38 6.96 -12.28
CA ALA A 118 3.00 6.52 -12.15
C ALA A 118 2.03 7.51 -12.83
N THR A 119 2.26 8.81 -12.66
CA THR A 119 1.43 9.86 -13.27
C THR A 119 1.50 9.82 -14.80
N GLU A 120 2.70 9.84 -15.38
CA GLU A 120 2.86 9.80 -16.83
C GLU A 120 2.30 8.51 -17.43
N SER A 121 2.48 7.38 -16.74
CA SER A 121 1.95 6.08 -17.18
C SER A 121 0.42 6.07 -17.23
N LEU A 122 -0.26 6.62 -16.21
CA LEU A 122 -1.72 6.73 -16.19
C LEU A 122 -2.24 7.69 -17.26
N ILE A 123 -1.59 8.84 -17.44
CA ILE A 123 -1.93 9.80 -18.50
C ILE A 123 -1.85 9.13 -19.86
N GLN A 124 -0.75 8.43 -20.14
CA GLN A 124 -0.54 7.78 -21.42
C GLN A 124 -1.51 6.61 -21.64
N TYR A 125 -1.78 5.83 -20.59
CA TYR A 125 -2.77 4.75 -20.64
C TYR A 125 -4.17 5.29 -21.01
N ILE A 126 -4.63 6.36 -20.34
CA ILE A 126 -5.94 6.96 -20.63
C ILE A 126 -5.98 7.52 -22.05
N HIS A 127 -4.94 8.23 -22.48
CA HIS A 127 -4.83 8.75 -23.85
C HIS A 127 -4.98 7.61 -24.86
N ASN A 128 -4.25 6.51 -24.66
CA ASN A 128 -4.29 5.37 -25.58
C ASN A 128 -5.65 4.64 -25.58
N LYS A 129 -6.40 4.68 -24.47
CA LYS A 129 -7.73 4.06 -24.37
C LYS A 129 -8.87 4.93 -24.88
N THR A 130 -8.76 6.25 -24.75
CA THR A 130 -9.88 7.19 -24.99
C THR A 130 -9.64 8.14 -26.16
N THR A 131 -8.40 8.24 -26.67
CA THR A 131 -7.92 9.24 -27.65
C THR A 131 -8.02 10.70 -27.20
N ILE A 132 -8.30 10.94 -25.93
CA ILE A 132 -8.31 12.28 -25.33
C ILE A 132 -6.87 12.79 -25.25
N GLY A 133 -6.63 14.04 -25.67
CA GLY A 133 -5.31 14.66 -25.62
C GLY A 133 -4.72 14.70 -24.20
N THR A 134 -3.41 14.43 -24.10
CA THR A 134 -2.71 14.35 -22.80
C THR A 134 -2.73 15.67 -22.04
N GLU A 135 -2.85 16.80 -22.74
CA GLU A 135 -3.01 18.14 -22.18
C GLU A 135 -4.32 18.32 -21.41
N LYS A 136 -5.38 17.61 -21.81
CA LYS A 136 -6.66 17.59 -21.09
C LYS A 136 -6.66 16.60 -19.91
N ILE A 137 -5.90 15.51 -20.02
CA ILE A 137 -5.84 14.45 -19.00
C ILE A 137 -4.91 14.85 -17.85
N ARG A 138 -3.76 15.46 -18.14
CA ARG A 138 -2.72 15.80 -17.16
C ARG A 138 -3.22 16.61 -15.95
N PRO A 139 -4.09 17.63 -16.12
CA PRO A 139 -4.68 18.33 -14.99
C PRO A 139 -5.45 17.42 -14.02
N VAL A 140 -6.04 16.33 -14.49
CA VAL A 140 -6.80 15.38 -13.64
C VAL A 140 -5.92 14.80 -12.54
N PHE A 141 -4.64 14.55 -12.84
CA PHE A 141 -3.67 13.97 -11.90
C PHE A 141 -2.89 15.01 -11.09
N ARG A 142 -3.04 16.30 -11.41
CA ARG A 142 -2.42 17.39 -10.65
C ARG A 142 -3.36 17.81 -9.53
N THR A 143 -2.84 17.86 -8.30
CA THR A 143 -3.58 18.32 -7.12
C THR A 143 -3.73 19.84 -7.17
N ILE A 144 -4.57 20.36 -8.07
CA ILE A 144 -4.95 21.77 -8.08
C ILE A 144 -6.45 21.81 -7.80
N GLU A 145 -6.77 21.91 -6.51
CA GLU A 145 -8.09 22.34 -6.07
C GLU A 145 -8.37 23.68 -6.76
N ASN A 146 -9.44 23.75 -7.56
CA ASN A 146 -9.94 24.91 -8.31
C ASN A 146 -9.63 24.99 -9.82
N GLU A 147 -8.95 24.03 -10.46
CA GLU A 147 -8.94 23.99 -11.92
C GLU A 147 -10.27 23.45 -12.47
N LYS A 148 -11.01 24.30 -13.20
CA LYS A 148 -12.14 23.85 -14.02
C LYS A 148 -11.57 23.03 -15.18
N PHE A 149 -11.68 21.71 -15.09
CA PHE A 149 -11.32 20.80 -16.18
C PHE A 149 -12.08 21.17 -17.44
N LYS A 150 -11.37 21.33 -18.57
CA LYS A 150 -11.97 21.48 -19.90
C LYS A 150 -12.32 20.11 -20.51
N LEU A 151 -13.02 19.29 -19.73
CA LEU A 151 -13.49 17.96 -20.12
C LEU A 151 -15.01 17.99 -20.26
N SER A 152 -15.52 17.46 -21.36
CA SER A 152 -16.93 17.18 -21.55
C SER A 152 -17.40 16.02 -20.66
N ALA A 153 -18.71 15.89 -20.45
CA ALA A 153 -19.27 14.78 -19.68
C ALA A 153 -18.91 13.41 -20.28
N ASN A 154 -18.89 13.30 -21.61
CA ASN A 154 -18.48 12.08 -22.31
C ASN A 154 -16.99 11.76 -22.10
N GLU A 155 -16.11 12.77 -22.15
CA GLU A 155 -14.69 12.57 -21.87
C GLU A 155 -14.46 12.12 -20.41
N ILE A 156 -15.23 12.65 -19.45
CA ILE A 156 -15.16 12.22 -18.05
C ILE A 156 -15.57 10.76 -17.91
N GLU A 157 -16.67 10.34 -18.53
CA GLU A 157 -17.15 8.95 -18.49
C GLU A 157 -16.12 8.00 -19.09
N GLN A 158 -15.55 8.34 -20.25
CA GLN A 158 -14.49 7.55 -20.89
C GLN A 158 -13.23 7.40 -20.02
N ILE A 159 -12.83 8.46 -19.30
CA ILE A 159 -11.69 8.41 -18.38
C ILE A 159 -11.99 7.48 -17.21
N LEU A 160 -13.19 7.57 -16.63
CA LEU A 160 -13.59 6.73 -15.50
C LEU A 160 -13.67 5.25 -15.90
N ASP A 161 -14.26 4.95 -17.05
CA ASP A 161 -14.31 3.58 -17.58
C ASP A 161 -12.90 3.04 -17.83
N ALA A 162 -11.99 3.87 -18.35
CA ALA A 162 -10.60 3.47 -18.54
C ALA A 162 -9.90 3.16 -17.21
N LEU A 163 -10.12 4.00 -16.18
CA LEU A 163 -9.55 3.83 -14.84
C LEU A 163 -10.14 2.63 -14.08
N ASP A 164 -11.43 2.32 -14.27
CA ASP A 164 -12.08 1.14 -13.69
C ASP A 164 -11.50 -0.18 -14.23
N GLN A 165 -11.09 -0.16 -15.51
CA GLN A 165 -10.54 -1.33 -16.20
C GLN A 165 -9.01 -1.42 -16.15
N VAL A 166 -8.33 -0.47 -15.48
CA VAL A 166 -6.86 -0.45 -15.43
C VAL A 166 -6.31 -1.66 -14.67
N LYS A 167 -5.24 -2.25 -15.21
CA LYS A 167 -4.49 -3.32 -14.54
C LYS A 167 -3.03 -2.92 -14.49
N ILE A 168 -2.42 -3.08 -13.33
CA ILE A 168 -1.08 -2.59 -13.02
C ILE A 168 -0.25 -3.78 -12.58
N LEU A 169 0.92 -3.92 -13.20
CA LEU A 169 1.86 -5.00 -12.95
C LEU A 169 3.25 -4.39 -12.78
N ASP A 170 3.90 -4.73 -11.68
CA ASP A 170 5.31 -4.43 -11.43
C ASP A 170 6.03 -5.75 -11.12
N PRO A 171 6.76 -6.33 -12.10
CA PRO A 171 7.46 -7.60 -11.95
C PRO A 171 8.62 -7.59 -10.94
N ALA A 172 9.08 -6.40 -10.54
CA ALA A 172 10.19 -6.21 -9.62
C ALA A 172 9.81 -5.22 -8.51
N CYS A 173 8.61 -5.42 -7.95
CA CYS A 173 7.97 -4.41 -7.10
C CYS A 173 8.67 -4.12 -5.78
N GLY A 174 9.56 -5.01 -5.31
CA GLY A 174 10.27 -4.84 -4.04
C GLY A 174 9.28 -4.60 -2.89
N SER A 175 9.40 -3.44 -2.23
CA SER A 175 8.49 -2.98 -1.18
C SER A 175 7.07 -2.62 -1.67
N GLY A 176 6.82 -2.63 -2.98
CA GLY A 176 5.53 -2.31 -3.58
C GLY A 176 5.29 -0.82 -3.82
N ALA A 177 6.33 0.02 -3.77
CA ALA A 177 6.21 1.48 -3.85
C ALA A 177 5.39 1.96 -5.06
N PHE A 178 5.65 1.42 -6.25
CA PHE A 178 4.88 1.75 -7.46
C PHE A 178 3.42 1.36 -7.33
N LEU A 179 3.13 0.11 -6.95
CA LEU A 179 1.76 -0.40 -6.81
C LEU A 179 0.96 0.43 -5.80
N TRP A 180 1.58 0.81 -4.69
CA TRP A 180 0.97 1.66 -3.68
C TRP A 180 0.66 3.07 -4.19
N VAL A 181 1.59 3.72 -4.88
CA VAL A 181 1.37 5.05 -5.46
C VAL A 181 0.25 5.02 -6.51
N TYR A 182 0.23 4.01 -7.38
CA TYR A 182 -0.86 3.80 -8.32
C TYR A 182 -2.21 3.65 -7.60
N TYR A 183 -2.28 2.79 -6.57
CA TYR A 183 -3.48 2.61 -5.76
C TYR A 183 -3.96 3.93 -5.15
N LYS A 184 -3.06 4.70 -4.51
CA LYS A 184 -3.37 6.01 -3.93
C LYS A 184 -3.97 6.98 -4.96
N LYS A 185 -3.37 7.06 -6.14
CA LYS A 185 -3.87 7.93 -7.24
C LYS A 185 -5.27 7.51 -7.67
N LEU A 186 -5.48 6.21 -7.94
CA LEU A 186 -6.79 5.68 -8.32
C LEU A 186 -7.87 5.96 -7.25
N CYS A 187 -7.59 5.66 -5.98
CA CYS A 187 -8.52 5.92 -4.88
C CYS A 187 -8.89 7.41 -4.75
N LYS A 188 -7.93 8.32 -4.92
CA LYS A 188 -8.18 9.76 -4.87
C LYS A 188 -9.20 10.17 -5.96
N HIS A 189 -9.03 9.66 -7.17
CA HIS A 189 -9.94 9.96 -8.29
C HIS A 189 -11.34 9.38 -8.07
N PHE A 190 -11.45 8.12 -7.64
CA PHE A 190 -12.75 7.52 -7.33
C PHE A 190 -13.49 8.25 -6.20
N LYS A 191 -12.79 8.65 -5.12
CA LYS A 191 -13.40 9.43 -4.03
C LYS A 191 -13.96 10.77 -4.52
N SER A 192 -13.20 11.49 -5.33
CA SER A 192 -13.64 12.77 -5.92
C SER A 192 -14.87 12.63 -6.83
N TRP A 193 -15.08 11.44 -7.39
CA TRP A 193 -16.24 11.14 -8.22
C TRP A 193 -17.47 10.80 -7.37
N ILE A 194 -17.32 9.93 -6.37
CA ILE A 194 -18.42 9.51 -5.47
C ILE A 194 -18.99 10.71 -4.69
N GLN A 195 -18.15 11.67 -4.31
CA GLN A 195 -18.58 12.83 -3.52
C GLN A 195 -19.29 13.92 -4.35
N LYS A 196 -19.42 13.78 -5.68
CA LYS A 196 -20.26 14.67 -6.48
C LYS A 196 -21.73 14.22 -6.38
N PRO A 197 -22.68 15.06 -5.93
CA PRO A 197 -24.06 14.67 -5.61
C PRO A 197 -24.94 14.11 -6.77
N ASN A 198 -24.39 13.88 -7.96
CA ASN A 198 -25.12 13.41 -9.15
C ASN A 198 -24.39 12.25 -9.86
N GLY A 199 -23.93 11.25 -9.10
CA GLY A 199 -23.44 9.99 -9.66
C GLY A 199 -24.55 9.18 -10.32
N GLY A 200 -24.65 9.28 -11.65
CA GLY A 200 -25.14 8.25 -12.57
C GLY A 200 -26.40 7.46 -12.18
N LYS A 201 -27.59 8.00 -12.47
CA LYS A 201 -28.74 7.15 -12.75
C LYS A 201 -28.43 6.35 -14.03
N LYS A 202 -28.09 5.07 -13.88
CA LYS A 202 -28.16 4.10 -15.00
C LYS A 202 -29.61 4.04 -15.48
N THR A 203 -29.95 4.78 -16.53
CA THR A 203 -31.15 4.48 -17.32
C THR A 203 -30.88 3.21 -18.09
N SER A 204 -31.26 2.06 -17.50
CA SER A 204 -31.44 0.82 -18.23
C SER A 204 -32.50 1.07 -19.30
N ASN A 205 -32.06 1.31 -20.52
CA ASN A 205 -32.92 1.34 -21.69
C ASN A 205 -33.19 -0.11 -22.10
N LYS A 206 -34.11 -0.78 -21.41
CA LYS A 206 -34.79 -1.96 -21.97
C LYS A 206 -35.86 -1.43 -22.92
N ASN A 207 -35.60 -1.52 -24.23
CA ASN A 207 -36.63 -1.51 -25.26
C ASN A 207 -36.06 -2.00 -26.60
N LYS A 208 -36.05 -3.32 -26.81
CA LYS A 208 -36.79 -4.05 -27.85
C LYS A 208 -36.33 -5.50 -27.90
#